data_AF-A0AAN0NEX1-F1
#
_entry.id   AF-A0AAN0NEX1-F1
#
_cell.length_a   1.000
_cell.length_b   1.000
_cell.length_c   1.000
_cell.angle_alpha   90.00
_cell.angle_beta   90.00
_cell.angle_gamma   90.00
#
_symmetry.space_group_name_H-M   'P 1'
#
loop_
_entity.id
_entity.type
_entity.pdbx_description
1 polymer ?
#
loop_
_entity_poly.entity_id
_entity_poly.type
_entity_poly.pdbx_seq_one_letter_code
_entity_poly.pdbx_strand_id
1 'polypeptide(L)'
;MTTLYRILIDTCIWLDLAKSYRSAPLVHALFEMCNNAELEIIVPDIVLEEFARNKDRISSEATKSLQTHVRLVKQAIPSHAVGDQQRNALVSLDDIDFTAAVGSSPSIVAQVEELMSHPENINIETTTFHRSRAALRGLEKQAPFHRDTNNIADAILFEVYDELRLGKAREHIAFGFASTNFRDFSDPRGDNRLPHPELAYAFSEKSLFITDIAKFVQDVSPDLLNDFDLHHGLAPDFRSLSDLMLEEEKLTDMIWYSRHMARRAAIENGNIKVLADQDYSRDPYRPGEILDTVWEGALAAAKEVELRYGLENLGPWDDFEWGMLNGKLSAIRWMLGYDWDMLDT
;
A
#
# COMPACT_ATOMS: atom_id res chain seq x y z
N MET A 1 30.55 -20.86 1.05
CA MET A 1 29.62 -22.01 1.05
C MET A 1 28.25 -21.42 0.94
N THR A 2 27.50 -21.75 -0.11
CA THR A 2 26.11 -21.29 -0.25
C THR A 2 25.31 -21.93 0.88
N THR A 3 24.75 -21.09 1.75
CA THR A 3 23.89 -21.52 2.85
C THR A 3 22.47 -21.60 2.30
N LEU A 4 21.86 -22.78 2.36
CA LEU A 4 20.44 -22.96 2.07
C LEU A 4 19.63 -22.42 3.25
N TYR A 5 18.62 -21.59 2.99
CA TYR A 5 17.73 -21.07 4.01
C TYR A 5 16.42 -21.85 4.04
N ARG A 6 16.02 -22.30 5.23
CA ARG A 6 14.70 -22.89 5.50
C ARG A 6 13.85 -21.92 6.30
N ILE A 7 12.85 -21.34 5.66
CA ILE A 7 12.10 -20.23 6.26
C ILE A 7 10.65 -20.61 6.41
N LEU A 8 10.13 -20.54 7.64
CA LEU A 8 8.70 -20.53 7.86
C LEU A 8 8.19 -19.11 7.66
N ILE A 9 7.29 -18.94 6.69
CA ILE A 9 6.62 -17.66 6.42
C ILE A 9 5.23 -17.72 7.05
N ASP A 10 4.98 -16.79 7.97
CA ASP A 10 3.69 -16.61 8.64
C ASP A 10 2.57 -16.27 7.64
N THR A 11 1.34 -16.70 7.92
CA THR A 11 0.17 -16.44 7.07
C THR A 11 0.02 -14.96 6.76
N CYS A 12 0.26 -14.06 7.71
CA CYS A 12 0.10 -12.62 7.48
C CYS A 12 0.92 -12.11 6.27
N ILE A 13 2.15 -12.58 6.09
CA ILE A 13 3.01 -12.22 4.97
C ILE A 13 2.45 -12.76 3.65
N TRP A 14 1.98 -14.01 3.62
CA TRP A 14 1.34 -14.58 2.42
C TRP A 14 0.13 -13.77 1.97
N LEU A 15 -0.72 -13.38 2.91
CA LEU A 15 -1.88 -12.54 2.62
C LEU A 15 -1.45 -11.17 2.09
N ASP A 16 -0.40 -10.57 2.64
CA ASP A 16 0.12 -9.28 2.20
C ASP A 16 0.74 -9.34 0.79
N LEU A 17 1.50 -10.40 0.47
CA LEU A 17 2.01 -10.65 -0.87
C LEU A 17 0.87 -10.78 -1.90
N ALA A 18 -0.23 -11.43 -1.52
CA ALA A 18 -1.36 -11.66 -2.41
C ALA A 18 -2.32 -10.45 -2.57
N LYS A 19 -2.22 -9.42 -1.73
CA LYS A 19 -3.12 -8.24 -1.77
C LYS A 19 -2.84 -7.26 -2.90
N SER A 20 -1.63 -7.25 -3.47
CA SER A 20 -1.24 -6.23 -4.45
C SER A 20 -0.31 -6.78 -5.51
N TYR A 21 -0.58 -6.45 -6.78
CA TYR A 21 0.30 -6.76 -7.90
C TYR A 21 1.69 -6.13 -7.77
N ARG A 22 1.88 -5.11 -6.92
CA ARG A 22 3.20 -4.55 -6.61
C ARG A 22 4.14 -5.58 -5.97
N SER A 23 3.60 -6.61 -5.33
CA SER A 23 4.37 -7.69 -4.70
C SER A 23 4.85 -8.74 -5.70
N ALA A 24 4.39 -8.72 -6.96
CA ALA A 24 4.73 -9.74 -7.97
C ALA A 24 6.24 -9.95 -8.16
N PRO A 25 7.09 -8.92 -8.23
CA PRO A 25 8.53 -9.15 -8.39
C PRO A 25 9.16 -9.81 -7.17
N LEU A 26 8.68 -9.51 -5.95
CA LEU A 26 9.16 -10.15 -4.74
C LEU A 26 8.73 -11.63 -4.69
N VAL A 27 7.49 -11.93 -5.11
CA VAL A 27 7.02 -13.32 -5.27
C VAL A 27 7.88 -14.06 -6.30
N HIS A 28 8.19 -13.42 -7.43
CA HIS A 28 9.07 -13.99 -8.43
C HIS A 28 10.50 -14.21 -7.90
N ALA A 29 11.07 -13.25 -7.17
CA ALA A 29 12.40 -13.40 -6.57
C ALA A 29 12.44 -14.56 -5.57
N LEU A 30 11.43 -14.70 -4.71
CA LEU A 30 11.32 -15.84 -3.79
C LEU A 30 11.21 -17.17 -4.55
N PHE A 31 10.45 -17.20 -5.66
CA PHE A 31 10.34 -18.36 -6.53
C PHE A 31 11.68 -18.74 -7.17
N GLU A 32 12.43 -17.76 -7.68
CA GLU A 32 13.76 -17.97 -8.24
C GLU A 32 14.77 -18.42 -7.18
N MET A 33 14.70 -17.90 -5.95
CA MET A 33 15.53 -18.42 -4.84
C MET A 33 15.23 -19.89 -4.53
N CYS A 34 13.96 -20.32 -4.65
CA CYS A 34 13.60 -21.73 -4.54
C CYS A 34 14.19 -22.55 -5.70
N ASN A 35 14.10 -22.07 -6.94
CA ASN A 35 14.71 -22.72 -8.12
C ASN A 35 16.24 -22.85 -8.00
N ASN A 36 16.90 -21.86 -7.40
CA ASN A 36 18.34 -21.82 -7.22
C ASN A 36 18.84 -22.64 -6.02
N ALA A 37 17.95 -23.33 -5.30
CA ALA A 37 18.25 -24.04 -4.06
C ALA A 37 18.90 -23.15 -2.98
N GLU A 38 18.53 -21.87 -2.97
CA GLU A 38 18.92 -20.88 -1.95
C GLU A 38 17.87 -20.80 -0.83
N LEU A 39 16.62 -21.14 -1.15
CA LEU A 39 15.47 -21.08 -0.25
C LEU A 39 14.62 -22.36 -0.33
N GLU A 40 14.25 -22.89 0.82
CA GLU A 40 13.18 -23.87 1.00
C GLU A 40 12.15 -23.26 1.95
N ILE A 41 10.92 -23.02 1.49
CA ILE A 41 9.89 -22.42 2.35
C ILE A 41 9.17 -23.53 3.12
N ILE A 42 9.08 -23.38 4.44
CA ILE A 42 8.28 -24.24 5.31
C ILE A 42 6.84 -23.75 5.25
N VAL A 43 5.95 -24.60 4.75
CA VAL A 43 4.52 -24.27 4.56
C VAL A 43 3.67 -25.26 5.36
N PRO A 44 3.28 -24.90 6.59
CA PRO A 44 2.36 -25.70 7.38
C PRO A 44 0.95 -25.75 6.76
N ASP A 45 0.23 -26.85 6.95
CA ASP A 45 -1.17 -27.01 6.49
C ASP A 45 -2.11 -25.90 6.97
N ILE A 46 -1.94 -25.41 8.21
CA ILE A 46 -2.75 -24.31 8.76
C ILE A 46 -2.60 -23.01 7.96
N VAL A 47 -1.42 -22.75 7.37
CA VAL A 47 -1.18 -21.60 6.50
C VAL A 47 -1.93 -21.76 5.19
N LEU A 48 -1.90 -22.96 4.59
CA LEU A 48 -2.66 -23.27 3.37
C LEU A 48 -4.16 -23.12 3.60
N GLU A 49 -4.68 -23.63 4.71
CA GLU A 49 -6.09 -23.50 5.08
C GLU A 49 -6.50 -22.04 5.30
N GLU A 50 -5.69 -21.26 6.00
CA GLU A 50 -5.98 -19.86 6.28
C GLU A 50 -5.93 -18.99 5.03
N PHE A 51 -4.95 -19.25 4.15
CA PHE A 51 -4.85 -18.59 2.85
C PHE A 51 -6.07 -18.93 1.97
N ALA A 52 -6.43 -20.21 1.87
CA ALA A 52 -7.60 -20.66 1.10
C ALA A 52 -8.91 -20.01 1.58
N ARG A 53 -9.10 -19.86 2.90
CA ARG A 53 -10.28 -19.18 3.48
C ARG A 53 -10.34 -17.70 3.11
N ASN A 54 -9.21 -17.03 2.93
CA ASN A 54 -9.13 -15.60 2.62
C ASN A 54 -9.04 -15.30 1.11
N LYS A 55 -8.87 -16.32 0.26
CA LYS A 55 -8.57 -16.22 -1.16
C LYS A 55 -9.54 -15.32 -1.94
N ASP A 56 -10.84 -15.54 -1.80
CA ASP A 56 -11.86 -14.79 -2.55
C ASP A 56 -11.85 -13.31 -2.18
N ARG A 57 -11.72 -13.01 -0.88
CA ARG A 57 -11.63 -11.65 -0.36
C ARG A 57 -10.40 -10.94 -0.92
N ILE A 58 -9.23 -11.58 -0.85
CA ILE A 58 -7.96 -11.01 -1.31
C ILE A 58 -7.96 -10.80 -2.81
N SER A 59 -8.49 -11.76 -3.58
CA SER A 59 -8.63 -11.61 -5.04
C SER A 59 -9.47 -10.38 -5.40
N SER A 60 -10.54 -10.12 -4.65
CA SER A 60 -11.37 -8.93 -4.82
C SER A 60 -10.63 -7.63 -4.41
N GLU A 61 -9.84 -7.66 -3.34
CA GLU A 61 -9.03 -6.52 -2.87
C GLU A 61 -7.92 -6.16 -3.86
N ALA A 62 -7.17 -7.16 -4.35
CA ALA A 62 -6.12 -6.96 -5.36
C ALA A 62 -6.69 -6.39 -6.67
N THR A 63 -7.84 -6.88 -7.10
CA THR A 63 -8.54 -6.37 -8.29
C THR A 63 -8.99 -4.92 -8.10
N LYS A 64 -9.58 -4.59 -6.94
CA LYS A 64 -9.99 -3.22 -6.60
C LYS A 64 -8.81 -2.26 -6.53
N SER A 65 -7.69 -2.69 -5.94
CA SER A 65 -6.47 -1.88 -5.86
C SER A 65 -5.95 -1.55 -7.27
N LEU A 66 -5.90 -2.55 -8.16
CA LEU A 66 -5.45 -2.35 -9.54
C LEU A 66 -6.40 -1.45 -10.33
N GLN A 67 -7.71 -1.68 -10.23
CA GLN A 67 -8.72 -0.83 -10.86
C GLN A 67 -8.64 0.63 -10.39
N THR A 68 -8.38 0.83 -9.10
CA THR A 68 -8.20 2.17 -8.53
C THR A 68 -6.99 2.87 -9.17
N HIS A 69 -5.85 2.18 -9.27
CA HIS A 69 -4.66 2.74 -9.90
C HIS A 69 -4.88 3.05 -11.38
N VAL A 70 -5.51 2.14 -12.14
CA VAL A 70 -5.81 2.38 -13.56
C VAL A 70 -6.75 3.56 -13.75
N ARG A 71 -7.81 3.67 -12.92
CA ARG A 71 -8.71 4.82 -12.95
C ARG A 71 -7.97 6.13 -12.69
N LEU A 72 -7.06 6.14 -11.72
CA LEU A 72 -6.25 7.32 -11.38
C LEU A 72 -5.30 7.69 -12.52
N VAL A 73 -4.66 6.73 -13.18
CA VAL A 73 -3.84 6.97 -14.38
C VAL A 73 -4.69 7.56 -15.52
N LYS A 74 -5.89 7.02 -15.75
CA LYS A 74 -6.82 7.57 -16.76
C LYS A 74 -7.23 9.01 -16.45
N GLN A 75 -7.45 9.34 -15.18
CA GLN A 75 -7.78 10.70 -14.74
C GLN A 75 -6.58 11.67 -14.87
N ALA A 76 -5.36 11.17 -14.73
CA ALA A 76 -4.13 11.96 -14.83
C ALA A 76 -3.72 12.31 -16.27
N ILE A 77 -4.06 11.46 -17.25
CA ILE A 77 -3.62 11.63 -18.66
C ILE A 77 -4.08 12.96 -19.29
N PRO A 78 -5.32 13.44 -19.09
CA PRO A 78 -5.76 14.74 -19.60
C PRO A 78 -4.92 15.93 -19.11
N SER A 79 -4.32 15.84 -17.93
CA SER A 79 -3.51 16.90 -17.34
C SER A 79 -2.06 16.90 -17.82
N HIS A 80 -1.60 15.80 -18.45
CA HIS A 80 -0.18 15.59 -18.80
C HIS A 80 0.09 15.26 -20.27
N ALA A 81 -0.95 14.99 -21.07
CA ALA A 81 -0.81 14.74 -22.50
C ALA A 81 -1.86 15.55 -23.28
N VAL A 82 -1.49 16.06 -24.45
CA VAL A 82 -2.37 16.89 -25.31
C VAL A 82 -2.49 16.26 -26.70
N GLY A 83 -3.69 16.31 -27.27
CA GLY A 83 -3.93 15.93 -28.66
C GLY A 83 -3.89 14.42 -28.90
N ASP A 84 -3.18 13.97 -29.93
CA ASP A 84 -3.18 12.56 -30.35
C ASP A 84 -2.46 11.64 -29.34
N GLN A 85 -1.49 12.15 -28.56
CA GLN A 85 -0.83 11.38 -27.49
C GLN A 85 -1.80 11.04 -26.35
N GLN A 86 -2.65 11.99 -25.96
CA GLN A 86 -3.70 11.79 -24.95
C GLN A 86 -4.72 10.76 -25.42
N ARG A 87 -5.22 10.92 -26.66
CA ARG A 87 -6.18 9.99 -27.27
C ARG A 87 -5.58 8.58 -27.39
N ASN A 88 -4.34 8.45 -27.85
CA ASN A 88 -3.68 7.15 -27.96
C ASN A 88 -3.40 6.50 -26.60
N ALA A 89 -3.03 7.27 -25.58
CA ALA A 89 -2.82 6.75 -24.22
C ALA A 89 -4.12 6.29 -23.57
N LEU A 90 -5.21 7.06 -23.72
CA LEU A 90 -6.53 6.69 -23.23
C LEU A 90 -7.10 5.48 -23.97
N VAL A 91 -7.00 5.46 -25.30
CA VAL A 91 -7.41 4.29 -26.12
C VAL A 91 -6.57 3.07 -25.75
N SER A 92 -5.26 3.20 -25.56
CA SER A 92 -4.43 2.08 -25.12
C SER A 92 -4.81 1.57 -23.73
N LEU A 93 -5.27 2.43 -22.81
CA LEU A 93 -5.74 2.03 -21.48
C LEU A 93 -7.21 1.56 -21.45
N ASP A 94 -8.00 1.90 -22.45
CA ASP A 94 -9.36 1.38 -22.67
C ASP A 94 -9.32 0.03 -23.40
N ASP A 95 -8.39 -0.14 -24.35
CA ASP A 95 -8.11 -1.39 -25.07
C ASP A 95 -7.37 -2.41 -24.20
N ILE A 96 -6.64 -1.95 -23.18
CA ILE A 96 -6.32 -2.83 -22.05
C ILE A 96 -7.62 -3.04 -21.28
N ASP A 97 -8.44 -3.94 -21.82
CA ASP A 97 -9.41 -4.68 -21.04
C ASP A 97 -8.56 -5.46 -20.03
N PHE A 98 -8.25 -4.84 -18.88
CA PHE A 98 -7.30 -5.39 -17.90
C PHE A 98 -7.77 -6.76 -17.40
N THR A 99 -9.08 -7.02 -17.47
CA THR A 99 -9.73 -8.32 -17.34
C THR A 99 -9.24 -9.36 -18.36
N ALA A 100 -8.95 -8.96 -19.61
CA ALA A 100 -8.35 -9.79 -20.65
C ALA A 100 -6.81 -9.84 -20.59
N ALA A 101 -6.13 -8.76 -20.16
CA ALA A 101 -4.68 -8.76 -19.94
C ALA A 101 -4.25 -9.61 -18.72
N VAL A 102 -5.10 -9.66 -17.67
CA VAL A 102 -5.03 -10.64 -16.57
C VAL A 102 -5.38 -12.06 -17.04
N GLY A 103 -5.97 -12.22 -18.24
CA GLY A 103 -6.20 -13.53 -18.86
C GLY A 103 -4.92 -14.20 -19.40
N SER A 104 -3.81 -13.47 -19.55
CA SER A 104 -2.54 -14.02 -20.09
C SER A 104 -1.43 -14.15 -19.04
N SER A 105 -1.43 -13.32 -17.99
CA SER A 105 -0.51 -13.44 -16.85
C SER A 105 -1.27 -13.95 -15.61
N PRO A 106 -0.75 -14.94 -14.88
CA PRO A 106 -1.40 -15.44 -13.67
C PRO A 106 -1.63 -14.29 -12.68
N SER A 107 -2.80 -14.28 -12.03
CA SER A 107 -3.11 -13.29 -10.99
C SER A 107 -2.05 -13.34 -9.88
N ILE A 108 -1.85 -12.25 -9.15
CA ILE A 108 -0.89 -12.26 -8.01
C ILE A 108 -1.23 -13.36 -7.01
N VAL A 109 -2.52 -13.65 -6.80
CA VAL A 109 -2.98 -14.75 -5.94
C VAL A 109 -2.53 -16.10 -6.50
N ALA A 110 -2.65 -16.32 -7.82
CA ALA A 110 -2.18 -17.55 -8.46
C ALA A 110 -0.65 -17.69 -8.39
N GLN A 111 0.10 -16.60 -8.57
CA GLN A 111 1.56 -16.61 -8.42
C GLN A 111 1.99 -16.96 -6.98
N VAL A 112 1.27 -16.43 -5.97
CA VAL A 112 1.51 -16.78 -4.58
C VAL A 112 1.16 -18.25 -4.32
N GLU A 113 0.05 -18.77 -4.84
CA GLU A 113 -0.29 -20.20 -4.73
C GLU A 113 0.77 -21.10 -5.39
N GLU A 114 1.30 -20.69 -6.54
CA GLU A 114 2.40 -21.38 -7.22
C GLU A 114 3.66 -21.38 -6.36
N LEU A 115 4.02 -20.25 -5.75
CA LEU A 115 5.13 -20.16 -4.80
C LEU A 115 4.91 -21.04 -3.56
N MET A 116 3.70 -21.04 -2.97
CA MET A 116 3.38 -21.88 -1.80
C MET A 116 3.49 -23.38 -2.14
N SER A 117 3.10 -23.76 -3.36
CA SER A 117 3.12 -25.16 -3.84
C SER A 117 4.41 -25.56 -4.54
N HIS A 118 5.44 -24.72 -4.49
CA HIS A 118 6.73 -24.99 -5.12
C HIS A 118 7.32 -26.35 -4.66
N PRO A 119 7.86 -27.19 -5.57
CA PRO A 119 8.29 -28.56 -5.24
C PRO A 119 9.36 -28.67 -4.15
N GLU A 120 10.25 -27.67 -4.06
CA GLU A 120 11.31 -27.61 -3.06
C GLU A 120 10.80 -27.16 -1.68
N ASN A 121 9.55 -26.70 -1.56
CA ASN A 121 8.99 -26.31 -0.27
C ASN A 121 8.75 -27.51 0.65
N ILE A 122 8.90 -27.26 1.94
CA ILE A 122 8.67 -28.24 2.99
C ILE A 122 7.23 -28.11 3.48
N ASN A 123 6.34 -28.92 2.91
CA ASN A 123 4.94 -29.02 3.34
C ASN A 123 4.82 -29.89 4.60
N ILE A 124 4.19 -29.36 5.66
CA ILE A 124 4.12 -30.04 6.97
C ILE A 124 2.69 -30.08 7.50
N GLU A 125 2.27 -31.25 7.96
CA GLU A 125 1.01 -31.43 8.68
C GLU A 125 1.16 -30.96 10.14
N THR A 126 0.24 -30.11 10.61
CA THR A 126 0.23 -29.64 12.00
C THR A 126 -0.32 -30.72 12.94
N THR A 127 0.60 -31.55 13.44
CA THR A 127 0.30 -32.64 14.37
C THR A 127 -0.32 -32.19 15.70
N THR A 128 -0.88 -33.16 16.44
CA THR A 128 -1.36 -32.95 17.82
C THR A 128 -0.27 -32.48 18.77
N PHE A 129 1.00 -32.78 18.50
CA PHE A 129 2.14 -32.30 19.28
C PHE A 129 2.25 -30.77 19.21
N HIS A 130 2.28 -30.19 18.00
CA HIS A 130 2.33 -28.74 17.81
C HIS A 130 1.14 -28.04 18.49
N ARG A 131 -0.07 -28.59 18.29
CA ARG A 131 -1.30 -28.05 18.89
C ARG A 131 -1.27 -28.09 20.42
N SER A 132 -0.77 -29.19 21.00
CA SER A 132 -0.63 -29.32 22.45
C SER A 132 0.38 -28.34 23.02
N ARG A 133 1.51 -28.12 22.34
CA ARG A 133 2.53 -27.16 22.76
C ARG A 133 2.05 -25.72 22.67
N ALA A 134 1.38 -25.37 21.58
CA ALA A 134 0.72 -24.07 21.41
C ALA A 134 -0.33 -23.82 22.50
N ALA A 135 -1.15 -24.84 22.83
CA ALA A 135 -2.12 -24.73 23.93
C ALA A 135 -1.45 -24.53 25.30
N LEU A 136 -0.31 -25.18 25.56
CA LEU A 136 0.46 -24.97 26.79
C LEU A 136 0.97 -23.53 26.90
N ARG A 137 1.48 -22.93 25.81
CA ARG A 137 1.85 -21.51 25.79
C ARG A 137 0.67 -20.61 26.17
N GLY A 138 -0.52 -20.88 25.63
CA GLY A 138 -1.72 -20.13 25.97
C GLY A 138 -2.13 -20.26 27.43
N LEU A 139 -2.03 -21.46 28.00
CA LEU A 139 -2.30 -21.70 29.43
C LEU A 139 -1.29 -21.00 30.35
N GLU A 140 -0.02 -21.00 29.95
CA GLU A 140 1.09 -20.37 30.69
C GLU A 140 1.21 -18.87 30.39
N LYS A 141 0.39 -18.33 29.47
CA LYS A 141 0.43 -16.95 28.97
C LYS A 141 1.79 -16.54 28.42
N GLN A 142 2.47 -17.48 27.78
CA GLN A 142 3.75 -17.25 27.09
C GLN A 142 3.48 -16.75 25.67
N ALA A 143 4.42 -15.98 25.11
CA ALA A 143 4.38 -15.52 23.73
C ALA A 143 4.11 -16.69 22.76
N PRO A 144 3.23 -16.51 21.76
CA PRO A 144 2.56 -15.27 21.35
C PRO A 144 1.26 -14.88 22.12
N PHE A 145 0.97 -15.47 23.29
CA PHE A 145 -0.28 -15.23 24.07
C PHE A 145 -0.18 -14.16 25.17
N HIS A 146 0.80 -13.25 25.12
CA HIS A 146 0.97 -12.20 26.15
C HIS A 146 -0.06 -11.05 26.05
N ARG A 147 -1.06 -11.14 25.17
CA ARG A 147 -2.16 -10.18 24.97
C ARG A 147 -3.51 -10.90 24.83
N ASP A 148 -4.62 -10.20 25.12
CA ASP A 148 -5.99 -10.75 25.21
C ASP A 148 -6.57 -11.34 23.91
N THR A 149 -5.81 -11.35 22.81
CA THR A 149 -6.17 -11.99 21.54
C THR A 149 -5.61 -13.40 21.47
N ASN A 150 -6.48 -14.40 21.60
CA ASN A 150 -6.13 -15.83 21.51
C ASN A 150 -5.75 -16.23 20.06
N ASN A 151 -4.54 -15.90 19.61
CA ASN A 151 -4.06 -16.40 18.32
C ASN A 151 -3.29 -17.72 18.46
N ILE A 152 -4.04 -18.80 18.66
CA ILE A 152 -3.49 -20.15 18.73
C ILE A 152 -2.80 -20.58 17.43
N ALA A 153 -3.17 -20.00 16.29
CA ALA A 153 -2.52 -20.28 15.00
C ALA A 153 -1.07 -19.80 15.01
N ASP A 154 -0.82 -18.55 15.44
CA ASP A 154 0.53 -17.98 15.57
C ASP A 154 1.44 -18.84 16.46
N ALA A 155 0.90 -19.35 17.57
CA ALA A 155 1.64 -20.25 18.45
C ALA A 155 1.94 -21.62 17.81
N ILE A 156 1.00 -22.16 17.01
CA ILE A 156 1.24 -23.39 16.24
C ILE A 156 2.35 -23.16 15.21
N LEU A 157 2.33 -22.03 14.49
CA LEU A 157 3.37 -21.69 13.51
C LEU A 157 4.75 -21.65 14.15
N PHE A 158 4.86 -21.00 15.31
CA PHE A 158 6.13 -20.96 16.04
C PHE A 158 6.57 -22.35 16.50
N GLU A 159 5.67 -23.19 17.02
CA GLU A 159 6.04 -24.55 17.45
C GLU A 159 6.47 -25.45 16.29
N VAL A 160 5.86 -25.31 15.10
CA VAL A 160 6.32 -26.01 13.89
C VAL A 160 7.74 -25.57 13.53
N TYR A 161 7.99 -24.25 13.54
CA TYR A 161 9.33 -23.72 13.30
C TYR A 161 10.35 -24.23 14.34
N ASP A 162 9.99 -24.20 15.62
CA ASP A 162 10.83 -24.61 16.75
C ASP A 162 11.20 -26.10 16.66
N GLU A 163 10.25 -26.96 16.27
CA GLU A 163 10.51 -28.38 16.04
C GLU A 163 11.52 -28.61 14.89
N LEU A 164 11.31 -27.94 13.75
CA LEU A 164 12.12 -28.16 12.56
C LEU A 164 13.56 -27.69 12.72
N ARG A 165 13.76 -26.52 13.36
CA ARG A 165 15.11 -26.01 13.61
C ARG A 165 15.89 -26.92 14.58
N LEU A 166 15.20 -27.61 15.48
CA LEU A 166 15.80 -28.56 16.44
C LEU A 166 16.09 -29.93 15.82
N GLY A 167 15.68 -30.16 14.57
CA GLY A 167 16.04 -31.34 13.79
C GLY A 167 17.57 -31.48 13.58
N LYS A 168 17.99 -32.53 12.86
CA LYS A 168 19.42 -32.78 12.61
C LYS A 168 20.08 -31.58 11.91
N ALA A 169 20.83 -30.79 12.67
CA ALA A 169 21.57 -29.64 12.17
C ALA A 169 22.54 -30.07 11.06
N ARG A 170 22.37 -29.48 9.86
CA ARG A 170 23.32 -29.60 8.76
C ARG A 170 24.11 -28.31 8.70
N GLU A 171 25.44 -28.39 8.64
CA GLU A 171 26.31 -27.20 8.71
C GLU A 171 26.00 -26.11 7.67
N HIS A 172 25.42 -26.50 6.52
CA HIS A 172 25.07 -25.67 5.37
C HIS A 172 23.62 -25.17 5.34
N ILE A 173 22.82 -25.43 6.39
CA ILE A 173 21.42 -24.98 6.46
C ILE A 173 21.27 -23.93 7.55
N ALA A 174 20.68 -22.80 7.20
CA ALA A 174 20.18 -21.80 8.14
C ALA A 174 18.65 -21.85 8.17
N PHE A 175 18.07 -21.50 9.30
CA PHE A 175 16.63 -21.40 9.50
C PHE A 175 16.18 -19.95 9.57
N GLY A 176 14.90 -19.69 9.33
CA GLY A 176 14.27 -18.39 9.50
C GLY A 176 12.80 -18.49 9.88
N PHE A 177 12.33 -17.54 10.68
CA PHE A 177 10.90 -17.32 10.93
C PHE A 177 10.55 -15.91 10.47
N ALA A 178 9.67 -15.80 9.49
CA ALA A 178 9.26 -14.53 8.92
C ALA A 178 7.84 -14.16 9.36
N SER A 179 7.67 -13.00 10.01
CA SER A 179 6.37 -12.45 10.40
C SER A 179 6.40 -10.92 10.46
N THR A 180 5.31 -10.29 10.04
CA THR A 180 5.06 -8.84 10.22
C THR A 180 4.23 -8.55 11.48
N ASN A 181 3.82 -9.59 12.24
CA ASN A 181 3.11 -9.43 13.50
C ASN A 181 4.07 -9.07 14.65
N PHE A 182 4.54 -7.82 14.65
CA PHE A 182 5.46 -7.29 15.68
C PHE A 182 4.86 -7.29 17.09
N ARG A 183 3.52 -7.37 17.19
CA ARG A 183 2.84 -7.32 18.48
C ARG A 183 3.05 -8.60 19.27
N ASP A 184 3.14 -9.73 18.58
CA ASP A 184 3.09 -11.05 19.17
C ASP A 184 4.43 -11.79 19.07
N PHE A 185 5.30 -11.41 18.13
CA PHE A 185 6.60 -12.05 17.95
C PHE A 185 7.82 -11.19 18.27
N SER A 186 7.67 -9.88 18.42
CA SER A 186 8.79 -8.96 18.68
C SER A 186 8.90 -8.54 20.15
N ASP A 187 10.04 -7.96 20.53
CA ASP A 187 10.26 -7.41 21.86
C ASP A 187 9.24 -6.29 22.17
N PRO A 188 8.34 -6.48 23.15
CA PRO A 188 7.27 -5.51 23.44
C PRO A 188 7.78 -4.24 24.13
N ARG A 189 9.05 -4.20 24.54
CA ARG A 189 9.68 -3.10 25.29
C ARG A 189 10.90 -2.52 24.57
N GLY A 190 11.26 -3.05 23.39
CA GLY A 190 12.51 -2.78 22.70
C GLY A 190 12.34 -2.48 21.21
N ASP A 191 13.33 -2.91 20.42
CA ASP A 191 13.29 -2.81 18.96
C ASP A 191 12.41 -3.93 18.39
N ASN A 192 11.40 -3.56 17.59
CA ASN A 192 10.48 -4.51 16.95
C ASN A 192 11.18 -5.48 15.98
N ARG A 193 12.45 -5.22 15.61
CA ARG A 193 13.28 -6.14 14.83
C ARG A 193 13.87 -7.27 15.65
N LEU A 194 13.82 -7.19 16.97
CA LEU A 194 14.29 -8.25 17.86
C LEU A 194 13.13 -9.16 18.23
N PRO A 195 13.37 -10.48 18.33
CA PRO A 195 12.33 -11.42 18.74
C PRO A 195 11.92 -11.18 20.20
N HIS A 196 10.70 -11.57 20.53
CA HIS A 196 10.20 -11.54 21.89
C HIS A 196 11.16 -12.31 22.83
N PRO A 197 11.46 -11.81 24.05
CA PRO A 197 12.43 -12.46 24.95
C PRO A 197 12.15 -13.94 25.24
N GLU A 198 10.87 -14.32 25.30
CA GLU A 198 10.44 -15.72 25.51
C GLU A 198 10.61 -16.62 24.28
N LEU A 199 10.83 -16.04 23.10
CA LEU A 199 11.07 -16.74 21.84
C LEU A 199 12.52 -16.61 21.37
N ALA A 200 13.28 -15.69 21.96
CA ALA A 200 14.66 -15.37 21.59
C ALA A 200 15.59 -16.59 21.59
N TYR A 201 15.31 -17.62 22.41
CA TYR A 201 16.07 -18.87 22.45
C TYR A 201 16.07 -19.63 21.11
N ALA A 202 15.09 -19.37 20.23
CA ALA A 202 14.97 -20.01 18.94
C ALA A 202 15.82 -19.35 17.85
N PHE A 203 16.38 -18.18 18.12
CA PHE A 203 17.08 -17.36 17.13
C PHE A 203 18.59 -17.26 17.40
N SER A 204 19.39 -17.25 16.34
CA SER A 204 20.87 -17.20 16.37
C SER A 204 21.40 -16.77 15.00
N GLU A 205 22.73 -16.75 14.81
CA GLU A 205 23.34 -16.48 13.49
C GLU A 205 22.87 -17.43 12.37
N LYS A 206 22.45 -18.65 12.73
CA LYS A 206 21.91 -19.64 11.77
C LYS A 206 20.40 -19.83 11.89
N SER A 207 19.71 -18.96 12.62
CA SER A 207 18.27 -19.05 12.88
C SER A 207 17.70 -17.64 12.99
N LEU A 208 17.22 -17.10 11.87
CA LEU A 208 16.91 -15.68 11.71
C LEU A 208 15.47 -15.35 12.12
N PHE A 209 15.29 -14.19 12.76
CA PHE A 209 13.98 -13.57 12.92
C PHE A 209 13.81 -12.51 11.83
N ILE A 210 12.88 -12.73 10.90
CA ILE A 210 12.73 -11.95 9.67
C ILE A 210 11.45 -11.11 9.78
N THR A 211 11.62 -9.80 9.84
CA THR A 211 10.50 -8.83 9.93
C THR A 211 10.16 -8.20 8.58
N ASP A 212 11.07 -8.34 7.62
CA ASP A 212 10.96 -7.82 6.26
C ASP A 212 11.55 -8.84 5.30
N ILE A 213 10.68 -9.48 4.53
CA ILE A 213 11.08 -10.53 3.59
C ILE A 213 11.80 -9.96 2.37
N ALA A 214 11.50 -8.73 1.96
CA ALA A 214 12.19 -8.08 0.84
C ALA A 214 13.64 -7.80 1.19
N LYS A 215 13.89 -7.29 2.40
CA LYS A 215 15.24 -7.11 2.92
C LYS A 215 15.99 -8.44 3.02
N PHE A 216 15.34 -9.51 3.47
CA PHE A 216 15.95 -10.84 3.49
C PHE A 216 16.40 -11.28 2.09
N VAL A 217 15.55 -11.14 1.07
CA VAL A 217 15.91 -11.46 -0.32
C VAL A 217 17.07 -10.59 -0.80
N GLN A 218 17.07 -9.29 -0.49
CA GLN A 218 18.16 -8.38 -0.86
C GLN A 218 19.50 -8.79 -0.23
N ASP A 219 19.50 -9.20 1.03
CA ASP A 219 20.71 -9.60 1.76
C ASP A 219 21.27 -10.94 1.26
N VAL A 220 20.41 -11.85 0.80
CA VAL A 220 20.81 -13.20 0.36
C VAL A 220 21.11 -13.27 -1.14
N SER A 221 20.26 -12.67 -1.96
CA SER A 221 20.30 -12.76 -3.43
C SER A 221 20.03 -11.38 -4.05
N PRO A 222 20.97 -10.41 -3.90
CA PRO A 222 20.77 -9.02 -4.30
C PRO A 222 20.47 -8.87 -5.80
N ASP A 223 21.01 -9.76 -6.64
CA ASP A 223 20.84 -9.70 -8.09
C ASP A 223 19.38 -9.94 -8.54
N LEU A 224 18.58 -10.67 -7.74
CA LEU A 224 17.17 -10.94 -8.05
C LEU A 224 16.25 -9.74 -7.83
N LEU A 225 16.71 -8.74 -7.06
CA LEU A 225 15.99 -7.50 -6.81
C LEU A 225 16.61 -6.28 -7.50
N ASN A 226 17.70 -6.43 -8.27
CA ASN A 226 18.30 -5.30 -8.99
C ASN A 226 17.35 -4.65 -10.01
N ASP A 227 16.46 -5.42 -10.66
CA ASP A 227 15.37 -4.88 -11.50
C ASP A 227 14.15 -4.41 -10.68
N PHE A 228 14.05 -4.84 -9.42
CA PHE A 228 13.01 -4.42 -8.47
C PHE A 228 13.29 -3.04 -7.88
N ASP A 229 14.57 -2.72 -7.63
CA ASP A 229 15.02 -1.42 -7.12
C ASP A 229 14.68 -0.25 -8.07
N LEU A 230 14.65 -0.49 -9.39
CA LEU A 230 14.36 0.56 -10.37
C LEU A 230 12.86 0.92 -10.43
N HIS A 231 11.98 0.04 -9.97
CA HIS A 231 10.54 0.22 -10.13
C HIS A 231 9.74 0.22 -8.82
N HIS A 232 10.06 -0.52 -7.74
CA HIS A 232 9.08 -0.75 -6.67
C HIS A 232 9.55 -1.01 -5.21
N GLY A 233 10.72 -0.54 -4.75
CA GLY A 233 10.78 0.06 -3.40
C GLY A 233 11.75 -0.47 -2.34
N LEU A 234 12.63 0.44 -1.91
CA LEU A 234 13.28 0.47 -0.58
C LEU A 234 13.19 1.85 0.08
N ALA A 235 12.27 2.68 -0.39
CA ALA A 235 12.16 4.08 -0.01
C ALA A 235 10.91 4.26 0.88
N PRO A 236 11.01 4.88 2.07
CA PRO A 236 9.91 4.99 3.05
C PRO A 236 8.62 5.47 2.38
N ASP A 237 7.53 4.69 2.47
CA ASP A 237 6.19 4.93 1.89
C ASP A 237 6.06 6.27 1.15
N PHE A 238 6.70 6.37 -0.02
CA PHE A 238 6.59 7.59 -0.79
C PHE A 238 5.16 7.59 -1.33
N ARG A 239 4.44 8.71 -1.09
CA ARG A 239 3.13 8.92 -1.71
C ARG A 239 3.29 8.68 -3.20
N SER A 240 2.50 7.77 -3.77
CA SER A 240 2.60 7.49 -5.19
C SER A 240 2.28 8.77 -5.99
N LEU A 241 2.74 8.86 -7.23
CA LEU A 241 2.38 9.98 -8.10
C LEU A 241 0.86 10.18 -8.14
N SER A 242 0.10 9.08 -8.19
CA SER A 242 -1.37 9.09 -8.11
C SER A 242 -1.90 9.69 -6.80
N ASP A 243 -1.30 9.36 -5.65
CA ASP A 243 -1.72 9.91 -4.35
C ASP A 243 -1.40 11.40 -4.24
N LEU A 244 -0.25 11.82 -4.78
CA LEU A 244 0.14 13.23 -4.83
C LEU A 244 -0.83 14.03 -5.70
N MET A 245 -1.21 13.51 -6.87
CA MET A 245 -2.20 14.16 -7.73
C MET A 245 -3.59 14.24 -7.10
N LEU A 246 -4.03 13.19 -6.39
CA LEU A 246 -5.31 13.20 -5.67
C LEU A 246 -5.35 14.29 -4.60
N GLU A 247 -4.28 14.40 -3.82
CA GLU A 247 -4.20 15.40 -2.77
C GLU A 247 -4.03 16.82 -3.36
N GLU A 248 -3.37 16.97 -4.51
CA GLU A 248 -3.30 18.23 -5.27
C GLU A 248 -4.69 18.73 -5.71
N GLU A 249 -5.50 17.87 -6.33
CA GLU A 249 -6.87 18.22 -6.76
C GLU A 249 -7.73 18.62 -5.56
N LYS A 250 -7.69 17.81 -4.50
CA LYS A 250 -8.44 18.09 -3.27
C LYS A 250 -8.04 19.42 -2.63
N LEU A 251 -6.75 19.70 -2.52
CA LEU A 251 -6.27 20.96 -1.94
C LEU A 251 -6.64 22.15 -2.83
N THR A 252 -6.62 21.98 -4.16
CA THR A 252 -7.09 22.99 -5.12
C THR A 252 -8.56 23.30 -4.91
N ASP A 253 -9.43 22.29 -4.85
CA ASP A 253 -10.87 22.46 -4.62
C ASP A 253 -11.16 23.12 -3.26
N MET A 254 -10.45 22.72 -2.20
CA MET A 254 -10.57 23.31 -0.87
C MET A 254 -10.21 24.80 -0.87
N ILE A 255 -9.05 25.15 -1.43
CA ILE A 255 -8.58 26.54 -1.49
C ILE A 255 -9.51 27.38 -2.38
N TRP A 256 -9.92 26.86 -3.54
CA TRP A 256 -10.89 27.52 -4.41
C TRP A 256 -12.21 27.77 -3.69
N TYR A 257 -12.73 26.78 -2.96
CA TYR A 257 -14.00 26.89 -2.24
C TYR A 257 -13.94 27.96 -1.14
N SER A 258 -12.86 28.01 -0.36
CA SER A 258 -12.65 29.09 0.62
C SER A 258 -12.62 30.48 -0.04
N ARG A 259 -11.92 30.62 -1.18
CA ARG A 259 -11.92 31.86 -1.98
C ARG A 259 -13.32 32.19 -2.52
N HIS A 260 -14.07 31.18 -2.95
CA HIS A 260 -15.46 31.32 -3.40
C HIS A 260 -16.37 31.84 -2.28
N MET A 261 -16.25 31.30 -1.07
CA MET A 261 -17.03 31.75 0.10
C MET A 261 -16.71 33.20 0.48
N ALA A 262 -15.45 33.62 0.42
CA ALA A 262 -15.06 35.01 0.61
C ALA A 262 -15.68 35.93 -0.47
N ARG A 263 -15.67 35.48 -1.74
CA ARG A 263 -16.31 36.21 -2.85
C ARG A 263 -17.83 36.30 -2.69
N ARG A 264 -18.48 35.22 -2.24
CA ARG A 264 -19.91 35.19 -1.92
C ARG A 264 -20.26 36.22 -0.85
N ALA A 265 -19.52 36.25 0.25
CA ALA A 265 -19.70 37.25 1.29
C ALA A 265 -19.51 38.69 0.78
N ALA A 266 -18.54 38.91 -0.12
CA ALA A 266 -18.34 40.23 -0.74
C ALA A 266 -19.51 40.65 -1.66
N ILE A 267 -20.13 39.71 -2.38
CA ILE A 267 -21.34 39.96 -3.17
C ILE A 267 -22.53 40.26 -2.26
N GLU A 268 -22.75 39.45 -1.23
CA GLU A 268 -23.84 39.61 -0.26
C GLU A 268 -23.74 40.96 0.49
N ASN A 269 -22.52 41.42 0.76
CA ASN A 269 -22.25 42.74 1.36
C ASN A 269 -22.27 43.90 0.36
N GLY A 270 -22.45 43.64 -0.94
CA GLY A 270 -22.52 44.66 -2.00
C GLY A 270 -21.16 45.22 -2.45
N ASN A 271 -20.05 44.62 -2.02
CA ASN A 271 -18.69 45.01 -2.42
C ASN A 271 -18.36 44.55 -3.85
N ILE A 272 -18.98 43.48 -4.32
CA ILE A 272 -18.90 42.98 -5.70
C ILE A 272 -20.31 42.97 -6.30
N LYS A 273 -20.45 43.51 -7.51
CA LYS A 273 -21.73 43.56 -8.24
C LYS A 273 -21.82 42.44 -9.27
N VAL A 274 -22.91 41.69 -9.23
CA VAL A 274 -23.27 40.73 -10.28
C VAL A 274 -24.01 41.48 -11.38
N LEU A 275 -23.51 41.44 -12.61
CA LEU A 275 -24.04 42.19 -13.75
C LEU A 275 -24.44 41.23 -14.87
N ALA A 276 -25.51 41.59 -15.59
CA ALA A 276 -25.88 40.92 -16.84
C ALA A 276 -24.87 41.26 -17.95
N ASP A 277 -24.74 40.41 -18.96
CA ASP A 277 -23.76 40.56 -20.05
C ASP A 277 -23.82 41.93 -20.75
N GLN A 278 -25.03 42.48 -20.91
CA GLN A 278 -25.26 43.80 -21.52
C GLN A 278 -24.64 44.96 -20.71
N ASP A 279 -24.48 44.80 -19.40
CA ASP A 279 -24.03 45.82 -18.46
C ASP A 279 -22.57 45.58 -18.00
N TYR A 280 -21.99 44.43 -18.38
CA TYR A 280 -20.63 44.02 -18.00
C TYR A 280 -19.59 44.49 -19.02
N SER A 281 -18.54 45.17 -18.54
CA SER A 281 -17.43 45.62 -19.37
C SER A 281 -16.22 44.71 -19.18
N ARG A 282 -15.74 44.09 -20.27
CA ARG A 282 -14.49 43.31 -20.27
C ARG A 282 -13.25 44.19 -20.36
N ASP A 283 -13.39 45.38 -20.96
CA ASP A 283 -12.34 46.37 -21.12
C ASP A 283 -12.90 47.78 -20.88
N PRO A 284 -12.48 48.48 -19.82
CA PRO A 284 -11.50 48.07 -18.82
C PRO A 284 -12.05 47.00 -17.85
N TYR A 285 -11.21 46.05 -17.45
CA TYR A 285 -11.54 45.08 -16.40
C TYR A 285 -11.81 45.78 -15.06
N ARG A 286 -12.90 45.40 -14.39
CA ARG A 286 -13.31 45.96 -13.10
C ARG A 286 -13.37 44.86 -12.03
N PRO A 287 -12.43 44.81 -11.09
CA PRO A 287 -12.36 43.76 -10.06
C PRO A 287 -13.61 43.64 -9.16
N GLY A 288 -14.43 44.69 -9.06
CA GLY A 288 -15.67 44.72 -8.28
C GLY A 288 -16.93 44.32 -9.06
N GLU A 289 -16.79 43.81 -10.28
CA GLU A 289 -17.90 43.38 -11.12
C GLU A 289 -17.67 41.91 -11.55
N ILE A 290 -18.75 41.12 -11.56
CA ILE A 290 -18.74 39.73 -12.04
C ILE A 290 -19.93 39.52 -12.95
N LEU A 291 -19.72 38.79 -14.04
CA LEU A 291 -20.79 38.40 -14.95
C LEU A 291 -21.73 37.38 -14.27
N ASP A 292 -23.03 37.56 -14.43
CA ASP A 292 -24.07 36.67 -13.89
C ASP A 292 -23.87 35.21 -14.25
N THR A 293 -23.59 34.90 -15.51
CA THR A 293 -23.33 33.54 -15.99
C THR A 293 -22.09 32.90 -15.36
N VAL A 294 -21.05 33.70 -15.10
CA VAL A 294 -19.83 33.23 -14.38
C VAL A 294 -20.16 32.96 -12.92
N TRP A 295 -20.98 33.81 -12.31
CA TRP A 295 -21.42 33.62 -10.93
C TRP A 295 -22.31 32.38 -10.77
N GLU A 296 -23.24 32.15 -11.70
CA GLU A 296 -24.06 30.93 -11.75
C GLU A 296 -23.21 29.66 -11.89
N GLY A 297 -22.21 29.68 -12.78
CA GLY A 297 -21.27 28.56 -12.92
C GLY A 297 -20.47 28.31 -11.64
N ALA A 298 -20.00 29.37 -10.97
CA ALA A 298 -19.29 29.26 -9.71
C ALA A 298 -20.17 28.68 -8.58
N LEU A 299 -21.46 29.04 -8.53
CA LEU A 299 -22.41 28.45 -7.58
C LEU A 299 -22.68 26.97 -7.84
N ALA A 300 -22.73 26.56 -9.12
CA ALA A 300 -22.87 25.16 -9.48
C ALA A 300 -21.64 24.34 -9.07
N ALA A 301 -20.43 24.83 -9.38
CA ALA A 301 -19.18 24.21 -8.97
C ALA A 301 -19.05 24.10 -7.45
N ALA A 302 -19.46 25.13 -6.70
CA ALA A 302 -19.45 25.10 -5.24
C ALA A 302 -20.31 23.97 -4.67
N LYS A 303 -21.51 23.74 -5.22
CA LYS A 303 -22.37 22.61 -4.81
C LYS A 303 -21.74 21.26 -5.11
N GLU A 304 -21.02 21.11 -6.22
CA GLU A 304 -20.30 19.87 -6.53
C GLU A 304 -19.18 19.60 -5.53
N VAL A 305 -18.43 20.64 -5.14
CA VAL A 305 -17.37 20.55 -4.12
C VAL A 305 -17.97 20.19 -2.74
N GLU A 306 -19.09 20.81 -2.35
CA GLU A 306 -19.84 20.47 -1.12
C GLU A 306 -20.27 19.00 -1.10
N LEU A 307 -20.80 18.49 -2.21
CA LEU A 307 -21.21 17.09 -2.35
C LEU A 307 -20.03 16.12 -2.32
N ARG A 308 -18.89 16.52 -2.90
CA ARG A 308 -17.70 15.68 -3.05
C ARG A 308 -16.96 15.49 -1.72
N TYR A 309 -16.81 16.55 -0.94
CA TYR A 309 -15.97 16.54 0.27
C TYR A 309 -16.74 16.61 1.58
N GLY A 310 -18.02 17.00 1.57
CA GLY A 310 -18.77 17.28 2.79
C GLY A 310 -18.39 18.64 3.40
N LEU A 311 -19.38 19.34 3.96
CA LEU A 311 -19.21 20.70 4.48
C LEU A 311 -18.20 20.76 5.64
N GLU A 312 -18.11 19.70 6.43
CA GLU A 312 -17.18 19.58 7.56
C GLU A 312 -15.70 19.59 7.15
N ASN A 313 -15.40 19.27 5.89
CA ASN A 313 -14.04 19.24 5.35
C ASN A 313 -13.67 20.51 4.56
N LEU A 314 -14.57 21.49 4.46
CA LEU A 314 -14.41 22.71 3.65
C LEU A 314 -14.24 23.99 4.49
N GLY A 315 -13.89 23.83 5.76
CA GLY A 315 -13.69 24.91 6.71
C GLY A 315 -14.94 25.25 7.52
N PRO A 316 -14.99 26.44 8.16
CA PRO A 316 -14.04 27.54 8.05
C PRO A 316 -12.66 27.18 8.63
N TRP A 317 -11.61 27.71 8.00
CA TRP A 317 -10.22 27.54 8.42
C TRP A 317 -9.67 28.82 9.03
N ASP A 318 -8.79 28.70 10.03
CA ASP A 318 -8.03 29.84 10.53
C ASP A 318 -6.84 30.19 9.62
N ASP A 319 -6.14 31.29 9.92
CA ASP A 319 -4.98 31.77 9.12
C ASP A 319 -3.86 30.72 9.03
N PHE A 320 -3.67 29.90 10.07
CA PHE A 320 -2.64 28.87 10.12
C PHE A 320 -3.03 27.66 9.25
N GLU A 321 -4.26 27.18 9.39
CA GLU A 321 -4.82 26.08 8.59
C GLU A 321 -4.85 26.45 7.12
N TRP A 322 -5.24 27.69 6.79
CA TRP A 322 -5.22 28.20 5.42
C TRP A 322 -3.80 28.27 4.86
N GLY A 323 -2.82 28.73 5.65
CA GLY A 323 -1.41 28.69 5.30
C GLY A 323 -0.89 27.27 5.08
N MET A 324 -1.34 26.32 5.89
CA MET A 324 -0.98 24.90 5.78
C MET A 324 -1.54 24.26 4.50
N LEU A 325 -2.78 24.59 4.11
CA LEU A 325 -3.38 24.11 2.85
C LEU A 325 -2.58 24.60 1.63
N ASN A 326 -2.28 25.90 1.57
CA ASN A 326 -1.47 26.48 0.48
C ASN A 326 -0.04 25.93 0.47
N GLY A 327 0.58 25.73 1.65
CA GLY A 327 1.91 25.14 1.76
C GLY A 327 1.97 23.69 1.26
N LYS A 328 0.97 22.87 1.59
CA LYS A 328 0.84 21.51 1.08
C LYS A 328 0.64 21.50 -0.44
N LEU A 329 -0.23 22.36 -0.96
CA LEU A 329 -0.48 22.46 -2.40
C LEU A 329 0.79 22.87 -3.15
N SER A 330 1.50 23.90 -2.67
CA SER A 330 2.78 24.35 -3.23
C SER A 330 3.82 23.24 -3.23
N ALA A 331 3.99 22.52 -2.11
CA ALA A 331 4.94 21.42 -2.01
C ALA A 331 4.63 20.30 -3.03
N ILE A 332 3.36 19.95 -3.19
CA ILE A 332 2.94 18.92 -4.14
C ILE A 332 3.14 19.41 -5.59
N ARG A 333 2.70 20.62 -5.92
CA ARG A 333 2.88 21.21 -7.26
C ARG A 333 4.36 21.33 -7.64
N TRP A 334 5.21 21.73 -6.70
CA TRP A 334 6.65 21.73 -6.91
C TRP A 334 7.20 20.34 -7.20
N MET A 335 6.80 19.32 -6.43
CA MET A 335 7.15 17.92 -6.71
C MET A 335 6.66 17.44 -8.08
N LEU A 336 5.49 17.91 -8.53
CA LEU A 336 4.91 17.60 -9.83
C LEU A 336 5.53 18.41 -11.00
N GLY A 337 6.49 19.31 -10.71
CA GLY A 337 7.23 20.08 -11.71
C GLY A 337 6.57 21.40 -12.14
N TYR A 338 5.60 21.91 -11.39
CA TYR A 338 5.03 23.25 -11.60
C TYR A 338 6.01 24.34 -11.17
N ASP A 339 5.86 25.55 -11.73
CA ASP A 339 6.64 26.72 -11.34
C ASP A 339 6.39 27.10 -9.87
N TRP A 340 7.40 27.73 -9.26
CA TRP A 340 7.50 28.01 -7.81
C TRP A 340 6.28 28.72 -7.19
N ASP A 341 5.57 29.55 -7.96
CA ASP A 341 4.47 30.39 -7.49
C ASP A 341 3.09 29.99 -8.07
N MET A 342 2.96 28.79 -8.68
CA MET A 342 1.68 28.35 -9.26
C MET A 342 0.68 27.95 -8.16
N LEU A 343 -0.05 28.93 -7.63
CA LEU A 343 -1.12 28.80 -6.64
C LEU A 343 -2.50 29.27 -7.15
N ASP A 344 -2.63 29.33 -8.48
CA ASP A 344 -3.92 29.53 -9.12
C ASP A 344 -4.81 28.31 -8.81
N THR A 345 -6.02 28.58 -8.34
CA THR A 345 -7.03 27.59 -7.96
C THR A 345 -8.38 28.06 -8.43
#